data_AF-A0A1Q8B228-F1
#
_entry.id   AF-A0A1Q8B228-F1
#
_cell.length_a   1.000
_cell.length_b   1.000
_cell.length_c   1.000
_cell.angle_alpha   90.00
_cell.angle_beta   90.00
_cell.angle_gamma   90.00
#
_symmetry.space_group_name_H-M   'P 1'
#
loop_
_entity.id
_entity.type
_entity.pdbx_description
1 polymer ?
#
loop_
_entity_poly.entity_id
_entity_poly.type
_entity_poly.pdbx_seq_one_letter_code
_entity_poly.pdbx_strand_id
1 'polypeptide(L)'
;MIIGDRLRTLREDKKLSQGDIVPAIETLEKLARALEVPLYQLFYDGEEPPQLPNLPKRKTSDDIAWGSTGKDARFLNRLRRLLSKLDEGDRKLVLYMAQKMANR
;
A
#
# COMPACT_ATOMS: atom_id res chain seq x y z
N MET A 1 20.55 -3.47 -11.40
CA MET A 1 20.61 -3.72 -9.94
C MET A 1 21.76 -2.89 -9.39
N ILE A 2 21.52 -1.64 -8.99
CA ILE A 2 22.60 -0.72 -8.56
C ILE A 2 22.25 0.05 -7.28
N ILE A 3 20.98 0.39 -7.03
CA ILE A 3 20.60 1.22 -5.87
C ILE A 3 20.52 0.40 -4.58
N GLY A 4 19.89 -0.78 -4.61
CA GLY A 4 19.73 -1.62 -3.41
C GLY A 4 21.07 -2.08 -2.81
N ASP A 5 22.03 -2.46 -3.66
CA ASP A 5 23.36 -2.88 -3.20
C ASP A 5 24.19 -1.70 -2.70
N ARG A 6 24.11 -0.53 -3.36
CA ARG A 6 24.78 0.69 -2.87
C ARG A 6 24.23 1.17 -1.52
N LEU A 7 22.91 1.08 -1.31
CA LEU A 7 22.29 1.40 -0.02
C LEU A 7 22.69 0.40 1.07
N ARG A 8 22.86 -0.88 0.71
CA ARG A 8 23.37 -1.92 1.63
C ARG A 8 24.82 -1.65 2.02
N THR A 9 25.68 -1.35 1.06
CA THR A 9 27.09 -0.99 1.31
C THR A 9 27.18 0.24 2.20
N LEU A 10 26.40 1.29 1.92
CA LEU A 10 26.39 2.52 2.73
C LEU A 10 25.90 2.28 4.16
N ARG A 11 24.97 1.34 4.37
CA ARG A 11 24.50 0.90 5.70
C ARG A 11 25.59 0.27 6.52
N GLU A 12 26.30 -0.65 5.90
CA GLU A 12 27.36 -1.42 6.53
C GLU A 12 28.55 -0.52 6.88
N ASP A 13 28.93 0.38 5.97
CA ASP A 13 30.01 1.36 6.19
C ASP A 13 29.69 2.37 7.31
N LYS A 14 28.44 2.86 7.35
CA LYS A 14 28.04 3.92 8.30
C LYS A 14 27.41 3.39 9.59
N LYS A 15 27.36 2.07 9.80
CA LYS A 15 26.71 1.41 10.97
C LYS A 15 25.28 1.90 11.22
N LEU A 16 24.55 2.16 10.15
CA LEU A 16 23.18 2.68 10.22
C LEU A 16 22.20 1.52 10.39
N SER A 17 21.16 1.70 11.19
CA SER A 17 20.10 0.69 11.32
C SER A 17 19.27 0.62 10.04
N GLN A 18 18.51 -0.45 9.85
CA GLN A 18 17.65 -0.58 8.68
C GLN A 18 16.64 0.58 8.57
N GLY A 19 16.22 1.19 9.68
CA GLY A 19 15.35 2.37 9.69
C GLY A 19 16.05 3.67 9.28
N ASP A 20 17.37 3.75 9.42
CA ASP A 20 18.13 4.97 9.20
C ASP A 20 18.46 5.22 7.72
N ILE A 21 18.33 4.19 6.86
CA ILE A 21 18.65 4.26 5.43
C ILE A 21 17.44 4.03 4.53
N VAL A 22 16.33 3.50 5.08
CA VAL A 22 15.10 3.34 4.31
C VAL A 22 14.40 4.70 4.25
N PRO A 23 14.43 5.42 3.11
CA PRO A 23 13.64 6.63 2.97
C PRO A 23 12.16 6.31 3.21
N ALA A 24 11.45 7.25 3.83
CA ALA A 24 9.99 7.15 3.97
C ALA A 24 9.33 6.95 2.60
N ILE A 25 8.20 6.24 2.56
CA ILE A 25 7.48 5.98 1.31
C ILE A 25 7.16 7.27 0.54
N GLU A 26 6.79 8.33 1.27
CA GLU A 26 6.55 9.66 0.71
C GLU A 26 7.78 10.22 -0.02
N THR A 27 8.98 9.97 0.51
CA THR A 27 10.24 10.42 -0.10
C THR A 27 10.51 9.64 -1.40
N LEU A 28 10.27 8.34 -1.39
CA LEU A 28 10.41 7.51 -2.58
C LEU A 28 9.39 7.91 -3.68
N GLU A 29 8.15 8.21 -3.31
CA GLU A 29 7.13 8.70 -4.23
C GLU A 29 7.50 10.05 -4.85
N LYS A 30 8.06 10.97 -4.05
CA LYS A 30 8.55 12.27 -4.54
C LYS A 30 9.69 12.08 -5.56
N LEU A 31 10.63 11.18 -5.27
CA LEU A 31 11.74 10.87 -6.17
C LEU A 31 11.25 10.24 -7.48
N ALA A 32 10.36 9.25 -7.41
CA ALA A 32 9.79 8.60 -8.59
C ALA A 32 9.05 9.62 -9.48
N ARG A 33 8.26 10.52 -8.88
CA ARG A 33 7.57 11.61 -9.59
C ARG A 33 8.55 12.58 -10.26
N ALA A 34 9.62 12.98 -9.56
CA ALA A 34 10.62 13.89 -10.11
C ALA A 34 11.40 13.28 -11.29
N LEU A 35 11.58 11.97 -11.28
CA LEU A 35 12.21 11.20 -12.35
C LEU A 35 11.23 10.76 -13.44
N GLU A 36 9.94 11.09 -13.31
CA GLU A 36 8.84 10.69 -14.21
C GLU A 36 8.75 9.17 -14.46
N VAL A 37 9.17 8.37 -13.48
CA VAL A 37 9.13 6.90 -13.56
C VAL A 37 8.16 6.31 -12.54
N PRO A 38 7.54 5.15 -12.85
CA PRO A 38 6.83 4.36 -11.85
C PRO A 38 7.73 4.01 -10.65
N LEU A 39 7.18 4.07 -9.44
CA LEU A 39 7.90 3.79 -8.18
C LEU A 39 8.68 2.45 -8.18
N TYR A 40 8.15 1.42 -8.83
CA TYR A 40 8.81 0.11 -8.90
C TYR A 40 10.15 0.17 -9.67
N GLN A 41 10.31 1.12 -10.61
CA GLN A 41 11.54 1.27 -11.39
C GLN A 41 12.72 1.80 -10.57
N LEU A 42 12.46 2.38 -9.39
CA LEU A 42 13.54 2.69 -8.43
C LEU A 42 14.22 1.42 -7.88
N PHE A 43 13.54 0.27 -7.96
CA PHE A 43 13.97 -0.99 -7.37
C PHE A 43 14.14 -2.12 -8.40
N TYR A 44 13.70 -1.92 -9.63
CA TYR A 44 13.65 -2.94 -10.68
C TYR A 44 13.94 -2.34 -12.06
N ASP A 45 14.84 -2.94 -12.82
CA ASP A 45 15.28 -2.40 -14.12
C ASP A 45 14.41 -2.86 -15.31
N GLY A 46 13.33 -3.61 -15.08
CA GLY A 46 12.43 -4.04 -16.15
C GLY A 46 11.35 -2.99 -16.47
N GLU A 47 10.92 -2.95 -17.73
CA GLU A 47 9.87 -2.03 -18.20
C GLU A 47 8.46 -2.42 -17.73
N GLU A 48 8.28 -3.69 -17.33
CA GLU A 48 7.04 -4.18 -16.73
C GLU A 48 7.20 -4.29 -15.21
N PRO A 49 6.11 -4.11 -14.43
CA PRO A 49 6.14 -4.37 -13.00
C PRO A 49 6.67 -5.79 -12.71
N PRO A 50 7.62 -5.96 -11.77
CA PRO A 50 8.20 -7.26 -11.52
C PRO A 50 7.09 -8.24 -11.10
N GLN A 51 7.02 -9.38 -11.77
CA GLN A 51 6.15 -10.46 -11.31
C GLN A 51 6.64 -10.87 -9.92
N LEU A 52 5.75 -10.81 -8.93
CA LEU A 52 6.09 -11.15 -7.55
C LEU A 52 6.58 -12.60 -7.54
N PRO A 53 7.86 -12.89 -7.19
CA PRO A 53 8.31 -14.25 -7.09
C PRO A 53 7.43 -14.96 -6.06
N ASN A 54 7.04 -16.20 -6.35
CA ASN A 54 6.16 -17.03 -5.53
C ASN A 54 6.72 -17.17 -4.10
N LEU A 55 6.41 -16.20 -3.25
CA LEU A 55 6.69 -16.23 -1.83
C LEU A 55 5.73 -17.26 -1.23
N PRO A 56 6.21 -18.32 -0.58
CA PRO A 56 5.32 -19.25 0.09
C PRO A 56 4.53 -18.47 1.16
N LYS A 57 3.23 -18.29 0.89
CA LYS A 57 2.23 -17.68 1.78
C LYS A 57 2.36 -16.19 2.07
N ARG A 58 2.79 -15.35 1.13
CA ARG A 58 2.36 -13.94 1.21
C ARG A 58 0.94 -13.88 0.68
N LYS A 59 -0.05 -13.74 1.57
CA LYS A 59 -1.39 -13.28 1.20
C LYS A 59 -1.19 -12.08 0.26
N THR A 60 -1.72 -12.14 -0.97
CA THR A 60 -1.71 -11.00 -1.88
C THR A 60 -2.32 -9.78 -1.18
N SER A 61 -2.07 -8.56 -1.66
CA SER A 61 -2.73 -7.36 -1.10
C SER A 61 -4.25 -7.58 -1.00
N ASP A 62 -4.80 -8.26 -2.01
CA ASP A 62 -6.20 -8.69 -2.04
C ASP A 62 -6.49 -9.72 -0.94
N ASP A 63 -5.68 -10.76 -0.73
CA ASP A 63 -5.90 -11.75 0.34
C ASP A 63 -5.77 -11.18 1.79
N ILE A 64 -5.09 -10.06 1.98
CA ILE A 64 -4.99 -9.36 3.29
C ILE A 64 -6.15 -8.36 3.45
N ALA A 65 -6.64 -7.79 2.35
CA ALA A 65 -7.71 -6.80 2.37
C ALA A 65 -9.02 -7.41 2.90
N TRP A 66 -9.49 -6.91 4.05
CA TRP A 66 -10.82 -7.24 4.53
C TRP A 66 -11.87 -6.91 3.47
N GLY A 67 -12.73 -7.88 3.14
CA GLY A 67 -13.74 -7.73 2.09
C GLY A 67 -13.31 -8.18 0.69
N SER A 68 -12.14 -8.82 0.52
CA SER A 68 -11.72 -9.38 -0.77
C SER A 68 -12.30 -10.75 -1.08
N THR A 69 -12.53 -11.60 -0.07
CA THR A 69 -13.03 -12.97 -0.25
C THR A 69 -14.13 -13.34 0.77
N GLY A 70 -14.82 -14.45 0.48
CA GLY A 70 -15.70 -15.10 1.44
C GLY A 70 -16.92 -14.29 1.91
N LYS A 71 -17.23 -14.37 3.20
CA LYS A 71 -18.40 -13.71 3.82
C LYS A 71 -18.24 -12.20 3.86
N ASP A 72 -17.02 -11.72 4.09
CA ASP A 72 -16.71 -10.30 4.20
C ASP A 72 -16.88 -9.60 2.86
N ALA A 73 -16.47 -10.23 1.75
CA ALA A 73 -16.71 -9.68 0.41
C ALA A 73 -18.19 -9.53 0.07
N ARG A 74 -19.03 -10.50 0.49
CA ARG A 74 -20.49 -10.40 0.31
C ARG A 74 -21.08 -9.28 1.15
N PHE A 75 -20.62 -9.15 2.40
CA PHE A 75 -21.04 -8.08 3.28
C PHE A 75 -20.64 -6.71 2.73
N LEU A 76 -19.39 -6.53 2.33
CA LEU A 76 -18.87 -5.28 1.77
C LEU A 76 -19.64 -4.87 0.49
N ASN A 77 -19.91 -5.82 -0.40
CA ASN A 77 -20.72 -5.55 -1.59
C ASN A 77 -22.15 -5.12 -1.25
N ARG A 78 -22.77 -5.75 -0.25
CA ARG A 78 -24.10 -5.34 0.24
C ARG A 78 -24.06 -3.95 0.84
N LEU A 79 -23.05 -3.65 1.67
CA LEU A 79 -22.84 -2.34 2.28
C LEU A 79 -22.67 -1.27 1.20
N ARG A 80 -21.79 -1.49 0.22
CA ARG A 80 -21.56 -0.58 -0.92
C ARG A 80 -22.85 -0.26 -1.68
N ARG A 81 -23.68 -1.29 -1.94
CA ARG A 81 -24.97 -1.13 -2.64
C ARG A 81 -26.00 -0.34 -1.83
N LEU A 82 -25.96 -0.42 -0.50
CA LEU A 82 -26.85 0.37 0.35
C LEU A 82 -26.36 1.81 0.46
N LEU A 83 -25.07 2.02 0.68
CA LEU A 83 -24.46 3.35 0.73
C LEU A 83 -24.66 4.13 -0.58
N SER A 84 -24.61 3.47 -1.73
CA SER A 84 -24.85 4.13 -3.02
C SER A 84 -26.29 4.62 -3.22
N LYS A 85 -27.24 4.13 -2.42
CA LYS A 85 -28.65 4.55 -2.47
C LYS A 85 -28.97 5.70 -1.52
N LEU A 86 -28.12 5.94 -0.53
CA LEU A 86 -28.26 7.05 0.39
C LEU A 86 -27.90 8.36 -0.30
N ASP A 87 -28.54 9.45 0.12
CA ASP A 87 -28.12 10.79 -0.27
C ASP A 87 -26.80 11.18 0.41
N GLU A 88 -26.24 12.31 -0.02
CA GLU A 88 -24.94 12.76 0.47
C GLU A 88 -24.91 13.09 1.97
N GLY A 89 -26.03 13.58 2.52
CA GLY A 89 -26.15 13.90 3.94
C GLY A 89 -26.14 12.63 4.78
N ASP A 90 -26.96 11.66 4.41
CA ASP A 90 -27.04 10.36 5.06
C ASP A 90 -25.72 9.59 4.97
N ARG A 91 -25.05 9.61 3.81
CA ARG A 91 -23.71 9.02 3.64
C ARG A 91 -22.71 9.61 4.63
N LYS A 92 -22.68 10.94 4.76
CA LYS A 92 -21.77 11.64 5.69
C LYS A 92 -22.06 11.29 7.14
N LEU A 93 -23.35 11.21 7.53
CA LEU A 93 -23.73 10.84 8.89
C LEU A 93 -23.27 9.42 9.25
N VAL A 94 -23.48 8.45 8.36
CA VAL A 94 -23.05 7.06 8.57
C VAL A 94 -21.53 6.98 8.71
N LEU A 95 -20.77 7.66 7.85
CA LEU A 95 -19.31 7.69 7.93
C LEU A 95 -18.82 8.36 9.22
N TYR A 96 -19.46 9.45 9.63
CA TYR A 96 -19.14 10.13 10.89
C TYR A 96 -19.34 9.22 12.11
N MET A 97 -20.45 8.48 12.16
CA MET A 97 -20.71 7.52 13.24
C MET A 97 -19.69 6.38 13.24
N ALA A 98 -19.35 5.85 12.07
CA ALA A 98 -18.31 4.81 11.94
C ALA A 98 -16.94 5.32 12.45
N GLN A 99 -16.55 6.53 12.09
CA GLN A 99 -15.31 7.16 12.58
C GLN A 99 -15.32 7.34 14.10
N LYS A 100 -16.45 7.81 14.66
CA LYS A 100 -16.64 7.92 16.12
C LYS A 100 -16.54 6.58 16.83
N MET A 101 -16.96 5.47 16.22
CA MET A 101 -16.85 4.13 16.79
C MET A 101 -15.44 3.55 16.68
N ALA A 102 -14.72 3.82 15.58
CA ALA A 102 -13.36 3.34 15.37
C ALA A 102 -12.32 4.06 16.25
N ASN A 103 -12.60 5.31 16.64
CA ASN A 103 -11.75 6.12 17.52
C ASN A 103 -12.08 5.94 19.02
N ARG A 104 -12.82 4.89 19.39
CA ARG A 104 -13.00 4.47 20.79
C ARG A 104 -11.97 3.41 21.13
#